data_AF-A0AAU6P2K9-F1
#
_entry.id   AF-A0AAU6P2K9-F1
#
_cell.length_a   1.000
_cell.length_b   1.000
_cell.length_c   1.000
_cell.angle_alpha   90.00
_cell.angle_beta   90.00
_cell.angle_gamma   90.00
#
_symmetry.space_group_name_H-M   'P 1'
#
loop_
_entity.id
_entity.type
_entity.pdbx_description
1 polymer ?
#
loop_
_entity_poly.entity_id
_entity_poly.type
_entity_poly.pdbx_seq_one_letter_code
_entity_poly.pdbx_strand_id
1 'polypeptide(L)'
;MFDVEALIKELDFKAIKSSGAGGQHVNKTASKVELHFNILNSQVFNQSQKELLCKNLNNRLTKEQVLILQCGESRSQHKNKDLVITRFLELIKEGLKKPKPRKKTKIPKAVKQKRLKNKKQQSEKKANRKPPKLP
;
A
#
# COMPACT_ATOMS: atom_id res chain seq x y z
N MET A 1 1.48 -17.93 8.40
CA MET A 1 1.38 -17.09 9.59
C MET A 1 2.80 -16.93 10.09
N PHE A 2 3.29 -15.70 10.26
CA PHE A 2 4.67 -15.47 10.72
C PHE A 2 4.69 -15.44 12.25
N ASP A 3 5.84 -15.78 12.84
CA ASP A 3 6.02 -15.73 14.28
C ASP A 3 6.23 -14.27 14.73
N VAL A 4 5.26 -13.76 15.50
CA VAL A 4 5.26 -12.37 15.98
C VAL A 4 6.33 -12.16 17.04
N GLU A 5 6.61 -13.15 17.89
CA GLU A 5 7.59 -13.02 18.96
C GLU A 5 9.01 -12.97 18.41
N ALA A 6 9.32 -13.85 17.45
CA ALA A 6 10.59 -13.83 16.74
C ALA A 6 10.80 -12.50 16.00
N LEU A 7 9.73 -11.97 15.37
CA LEU A 7 9.80 -10.71 14.65
C LEU A 7 10.06 -9.52 15.56
N ILE A 8 9.44 -9.47 16.76
CA ILE A 8 9.67 -8.39 17.72
C ILE A 8 11.12 -8.36 18.22
N LYS A 9 11.79 -9.51 18.30
CA LYS A 9 13.20 -9.61 18.73
C LYS A 9 14.18 -9.06 17.70
N GLU A 10 13.82 -9.06 16.42
CA GLU A 10 14.66 -8.50 15.33
C GLU A 10 14.49 -6.97 15.17
N LEU A 11 13.62 -6.33 15.96
CA LEU A 11 13.34 -4.90 15.86
C LEU A 11 14.39 -4.07 16.59
N ASP A 12 14.99 -3.12 15.87
CA ASP A 12 15.86 -2.11 16.44
C ASP A 12 15.05 -0.87 16.81
N PHE A 13 15.20 -0.41 18.05
CA PHE A 13 14.51 0.77 18.56
C PHE A 13 15.50 1.87 18.93
N LYS A 14 15.23 3.08 18.47
CA LYS A 14 15.96 4.29 18.84
C LYS A 14 15.02 5.30 19.48
N ALA A 15 15.34 5.71 20.70
CA ALA A 15 14.64 6.81 21.35
C ALA A 15 15.18 8.14 20.82
N ILE A 16 14.28 9.01 20.37
CA ILE A 16 14.60 10.34 19.85
C ILE A 16 13.74 11.40 20.54
N LYS A 17 14.16 12.66 20.43
CA LYS A 17 13.36 13.78 20.92
C LYS A 17 12.17 14.02 19.99
N SER A 18 11.04 14.38 20.57
CA SER A 18 9.84 14.69 19.80
C SER A 18 10.02 16.02 19.07
N SER A 19 9.63 16.06 17.80
CA SER A 19 9.65 17.27 16.98
C SER A 19 8.31 18.00 17.13
N GLY A 20 8.29 19.12 17.84
CA GLY A 20 7.09 19.94 18.00
C GLY A 20 7.30 21.14 18.94
N ALA A 21 6.44 22.16 18.83
CA ALA A 21 6.42 23.26 19.78
C ALA A 21 5.98 22.74 21.16
N GLY A 22 6.83 22.86 22.16
CA GLY A 22 6.56 22.35 23.50
C GLY A 22 7.49 22.93 24.57
N GLY A 23 7.09 22.79 25.83
CA GLY A 23 7.87 23.22 26.99
C GLY A 23 9.13 22.39 27.24
N GLN A 24 9.79 22.63 28.37
CA GLN A 24 11.07 22.00 28.73
C GLN A 24 11.10 20.47 28.61
N HIS A 25 9.98 19.80 28.89
CA HIS A 25 9.85 18.35 28.78
C HIS A 25 10.05 17.82 27.35
N VAL A 26 9.53 18.51 26.33
CA VAL A 26 9.64 18.09 24.92
C VAL A 26 11.08 18.22 24.42
N ASN A 27 11.79 19.26 24.87
CA ASN A 27 13.16 19.55 24.46
C ASN A 27 14.21 18.67 25.17
N LYS A 28 13.89 18.20 26.39
CA LYS A 28 14.81 17.43 27.23
C LYS A 28 14.60 15.92 27.15
N THR A 29 13.35 15.45 27.06
CA THR A 29 13.03 14.01 27.17
C THR A 29 12.89 13.35 25.80
N ALA A 30 13.67 12.29 25.57
CA ALA A 30 13.58 11.44 24.38
C ALA A 30 12.36 10.49 24.45
N SER A 31 11.16 11.07 24.33
CA SER A 31 9.90 10.34 24.45
C SER A 31 9.47 9.65 23.15
N LYS A 32 9.89 10.15 21.98
CA LYS A 32 9.55 9.59 20.67
C LYS A 32 10.40 8.34 20.40
N VAL A 33 9.80 7.32 19.81
CA VAL A 33 10.47 6.06 19.47
C VAL A 33 10.49 5.89 17.96
N GLU A 34 11.65 5.56 17.43
CA GLU A 34 11.89 5.17 16.04
C GLU A 34 12.21 3.68 16.00
N LEU A 35 11.52 2.93 15.14
CA LEU A 35 11.74 1.52 14.85
C LEU A 35 12.42 1.41 13.50
N HIS A 36 13.50 0.63 13.46
CA HIS A 36 14.20 0.23 12.26
C HIS A 36 14.04 -1.27 12.07
N PHE A 37 13.67 -1.68 10.86
CA PHE A 37 13.53 -3.09 10.54
C PHE A 37 14.08 -3.37 9.14
N ASN A 38 15.08 -4.25 9.06
CA ASN A 38 15.66 -4.67 7.79
C ASN A 38 14.93 -5.93 7.26
N ILE A 39 14.20 -5.77 6.17
CA ILE A 39 13.39 -6.85 5.58
C ILE A 39 14.27 -7.97 5.00
N LEU A 40 15.43 -7.63 4.43
CA LEU A 40 16.31 -8.60 3.79
C LEU A 40 17.02 -9.49 4.82
N ASN A 41 17.44 -8.90 5.93
CA ASN A 41 18.18 -9.61 6.99
C ASN A 41 17.28 -10.44 7.92
N SER A 42 15.97 -10.18 7.93
CA SER A 42 15.02 -10.91 8.77
C SER A 42 15.02 -12.42 8.48
N GLN A 43 15.07 -13.25 9.52
CA GLN A 43 15.00 -14.71 9.39
C GLN A 43 13.56 -15.24 9.45
N VAL A 44 12.62 -14.40 9.89
CA VAL A 44 11.21 -14.76 10.06
C VAL A 44 10.47 -14.93 8.72
N PHE A 45 10.93 -14.24 7.67
CA PHE A 45 10.25 -14.23 6.37
C PHE A 45 10.92 -15.13 5.33
N ASN A 46 10.09 -15.87 4.58
CA ASN A 46 10.55 -16.63 3.42
C ASN A 46 10.88 -15.69 2.25
N GLN A 47 11.68 -16.16 1.28
CA GLN A 47 12.10 -15.36 0.12
C GLN A 47 10.93 -14.70 -0.64
N SER A 48 9.86 -15.46 -0.91
CA SER A 48 8.67 -14.90 -1.58
C SER A 48 7.91 -13.86 -0.74
N GLN A 49 7.98 -13.96 0.59
CA GLN A 49 7.38 -12.98 1.50
C GLN A 49 8.22 -11.69 1.54
N LYS A 50 9.56 -11.82 1.57
CA LYS A 50 10.49 -10.69 1.46
C LYS A 50 10.25 -9.92 0.16
N GLU A 51 10.18 -10.61 -0.97
CA GLU A 51 9.89 -9.99 -2.27
C GLU A 51 8.54 -9.27 -2.30
N LEU A 52 7.51 -9.87 -1.71
CA LEU A 52 6.18 -9.28 -1.65
C LEU A 52 6.17 -8.03 -0.76
N LEU A 53 6.85 -8.08 0.39
CA LEU A 53 7.02 -6.95 1.30
C LEU A 53 7.78 -5.81 0.61
N CYS A 54 8.93 -6.10 -0.03
CA CYS A 54 9.69 -5.10 -0.77
C CYS A 54 8.86 -4.46 -1.88
N LYS A 55 8.05 -5.25 -2.60
CA LYS A 55 7.18 -4.74 -3.66
C LYS A 55 6.04 -3.87 -3.14
N ASN A 56 5.33 -4.33 -2.11
CA ASN A 56 4.15 -3.65 -1.58
C ASN A 56 4.52 -2.43 -0.72
N LEU A 57 5.64 -2.49 0.00
CA LEU A 57 6.13 -1.42 0.88
C LEU A 57 7.20 -0.54 0.21
N ASN A 58 7.49 -0.70 -1.08
CA ASN A 58 8.54 0.03 -1.80
C ASN A 58 8.58 1.54 -1.51
N ASN A 59 7.41 2.19 -1.42
CA ASN A 59 7.31 3.63 -1.16
C ASN A 59 7.66 4.04 0.29
N ARG A 60 7.77 3.09 1.20
CA ARG A 60 8.07 3.28 2.63
C ARG A 60 9.46 2.77 3.02
N LEU A 61 10.18 2.15 2.09
CA LEU A 61 11.50 1.57 2.33
C LEU A 61 12.60 2.52 1.88
N THR A 62 13.74 2.46 2.58
CA THR A 62 14.97 3.10 2.12
C THR A 62 15.60 2.31 0.97
N LYS A 63 16.65 2.86 0.36
CA LYS A 63 17.44 2.17 -0.69
C LYS A 63 18.00 0.82 -0.22
N GLU A 64 18.26 0.69 1.07
CA GLU A 64 18.79 -0.51 1.72
C GLU A 64 17.68 -1.47 2.18
N GLN A 65 16.42 -1.26 1.76
CA GLN A 65 15.27 -2.07 2.14
C GLN A 65 14.99 -2.08 3.66
N VAL A 66 15.32 -0.97 4.33
CA VAL A 66 15.03 -0.76 5.75
C VAL A 66 13.70 -0.01 5.88
N LEU A 67 12.80 -0.56 6.68
CA LEU A 67 11.56 0.08 7.08
C LEU A 67 11.82 0.92 8.33
N ILE A 68 11.49 2.21 8.26
CA ILE A 68 11.64 3.14 9.37
C ILE A 68 10.24 3.63 9.77
N LEU A 69 9.88 3.43 11.04
CA LEU A 69 8.61 3.90 11.62
C LEU A 69 8.88 4.72 12.87
N GLN A 70 8.08 5.77 13.10
CA GLN A 70 8.24 6.64 14.25
C GLN A 70 6.89 6.88 14.95
N CYS A 71 6.88 6.90 16.28
CA CYS A 71 5.72 7.34 17.07
C CYS A 71 6.15 8.22 18.24
N GLY A 72 5.45 9.33 18.43
CA GLY A 72 5.66 10.27 19.52
C GLY A 72 4.34 10.86 20.03
N GLU A 73 3.25 10.09 19.96
CA GLU A 73 1.89 10.55 20.32
C GLU A 73 1.70 10.70 21.84
N SER A 74 2.39 9.85 22.61
CA SER A 74 2.35 9.91 24.08
C SER A 74 3.55 10.64 24.65
N ARG A 75 3.39 11.15 25.88
CA ARG A 75 4.51 11.65 26.71
C ARG A 75 5.39 10.53 27.26
N SER A 76 4.93 9.28 27.22
CA SER A 76 5.66 8.10 27.71
C SER A 76 6.32 7.32 26.57
N GLN A 77 7.63 7.06 26.73
CA GLN A 77 8.42 6.26 25.79
C GLN A 77 7.89 4.82 25.66
N HIS A 78 7.49 4.19 26.77
CA HIS A 78 6.98 2.81 26.75
C HIS A 78 5.70 2.71 25.92
N LYS A 79 4.74 3.62 26.15
CA LYS A 79 3.51 3.68 25.35
C LYS A 79 3.80 3.91 23.88
N ASN A 80 4.76 4.79 23.56
CA ASN A 80 5.16 5.01 22.18
C ASN A 80 5.78 3.76 21.55
N LYS A 81 6.60 2.98 22.29
CA LYS A 81 7.16 1.71 21.81
C LYS A 81 6.06 0.71 21.44
N ASP A 82 5.08 0.51 22.31
CA ASP A 82 3.97 -0.43 22.08
C ASP A 82 3.13 -0.01 20.85
N LEU A 83 2.88 1.29 20.70
CA LEU A 83 2.18 1.85 19.55
C LEU A 83 2.96 1.63 18.23
N VAL A 84 4.28 1.85 18.23
CA VAL A 84 5.11 1.60 17.04
C VAL A 84 5.08 0.13 16.65
N ILE A 85 5.20 -0.78 17.62
CA ILE A 85 5.14 -2.23 17.37
C ILE A 85 3.79 -2.62 16.77
N THR A 86 2.69 -2.14 17.33
CA THR A 86 1.34 -2.43 16.83
C THR A 86 1.18 -1.99 15.38
N ARG A 87 1.57 -0.75 15.06
CA ARG A 87 1.53 -0.21 13.69
C ARG A 87 2.44 -0.99 12.74
N PHE A 88 3.61 -1.39 13.22
CA PHE A 88 4.53 -2.20 12.44
C PHE A 88 3.90 -3.55 12.07
N LEU A 89 3.30 -4.25 13.03
CA LEU A 89 2.65 -5.54 12.79
C LEU A 89 1.48 -5.44 11.82
N GLU A 90 0.66 -4.40 11.94
CA GLU A 90 -0.42 -4.11 10.99
C GLU A 90 0.13 -3.87 9.58
N LEU A 91 1.17 -3.06 9.45
CA LEU A 91 1.79 -2.74 8.17
C LEU A 91 2.40 -3.98 7.50
N ILE A 92 3.07 -4.84 8.26
CA ILE A 92 3.60 -6.11 7.75
C ILE A 92 2.47 -7.02 7.29
N LYS A 93 1.38 -7.12 8.07
CA LYS A 93 0.21 -7.93 7.72
C LYS A 93 -0.44 -7.45 6.43
N GLU A 94 -0.55 -6.14 6.23
CA GLU A 94 -1.01 -5.55 4.97
C GLU A 94 -0.04 -5.79 3.82
N GLY A 95 1.26 -5.62 4.06
CA GLY A 95 2.32 -5.84 3.09
C GLY A 95 2.41 -7.29 2.60
N LEU A 96 2.05 -8.26 3.44
CA LEU A 96 1.99 -9.68 3.07
C LEU A 96 0.71 -10.09 2.32
N LYS A 97 -0.24 -9.16 2.15
CA LYS A 97 -1.49 -9.46 1.44
C LYS A 97 -1.22 -9.60 -0.05
N LYS A 98 -1.40 -10.81 -0.59
CA LYS A 98 -1.28 -11.06 -2.03
C LYS A 98 -2.46 -10.41 -2.77
N PRO A 99 -2.22 -9.51 -3.76
CA PRO A 99 -3.30 -8.92 -4.52
C PRO A 99 -4.00 -10.00 -5.35
N LYS A 100 -5.34 -10.03 -5.30
CA LYS A 100 -6.13 -10.96 -6.09
C LYS A 100 -5.98 -10.61 -7.58
N PRO A 101 -5.61 -11.57 -8.46
CA PRO A 101 -5.46 -11.29 -9.87
C PRO A 101 -6.80 -10.82 -10.46
N ARG A 102 -6.77 -9.68 -11.16
CA ARG A 102 -7.95 -9.16 -11.86
C ARG A 102 -8.22 -10.04 -13.07
N LYS A 103 -9.38 -10.70 -13.09
CA LYS A 103 -9.91 -11.33 -14.31
C LYS A 103 -10.56 -10.24 -15.16
N LYS A 104 -10.07 -10.05 -16.39
CA LYS A 104 -10.66 -9.07 -17.33
C LYS A 104 -12.12 -9.46 -17.58
N THR A 105 -13.03 -8.50 -17.45
CA THR A 105 -14.43 -8.71 -17.80
C THR A 105 -14.56 -8.77 -19.32
N LYS A 106 -15.36 -9.72 -19.82
CA LYS A 106 -15.72 -9.77 -21.24
C LYS A 106 -16.68 -8.62 -21.56
N ILE A 107 -16.62 -8.06 -22.77
CA ILE A 107 -17.57 -7.03 -23.22
C ILE A 107 -19.00 -7.61 -23.17
N PRO A 108 -19.96 -6.96 -22.47
CA PRO A 108 -21.33 -7.46 -22.35
C PRO A 108 -22.04 -7.62 -23.71
N LYS A 109 -22.92 -8.61 -23.82
CA LYS A 109 -23.70 -8.85 -25.06
C LYS A 109 -24.54 -7.63 -25.47
N ALA A 110 -25.15 -6.95 -24.50
CA ALA A 110 -25.94 -5.75 -24.74
C ALA A 110 -25.14 -4.62 -25.41
N VAL A 111 -23.87 -4.43 -25.02
CA VAL A 111 -22.98 -3.43 -25.65
C VAL A 111 -22.68 -3.81 -27.10
N LYS A 112 -22.47 -5.10 -27.39
CA LYS A 112 -22.26 -5.58 -28.76
C LYS A 112 -23.51 -5.37 -29.63
N GLN A 113 -24.70 -5.68 -29.11
CA GLN A 113 -25.96 -5.47 -29.80
C GLN A 113 -26.23 -3.98 -30.06
N LYS A 114 -26.02 -3.10 -29.06
CA LYS A 114 -26.16 -1.64 -29.22
C LYS A 114 -25.22 -1.10 -30.29
N ARG A 115 -23.96 -1.55 -30.32
CA ARG A 115 -22.98 -1.20 -31.37
C ARG A 115 -23.50 -1.59 -32.76
N LEU A 116 -24.01 -2.81 -32.92
CA LEU A 116 -24.55 -3.28 -34.20
C LEU A 116 -25.78 -2.48 -34.64
N LYS A 117 -26.71 -2.20 -33.71
CA LYS A 117 -27.90 -1.39 -33.96
C LYS A 117 -27.52 0.03 -34.40
N ASN A 118 -26.59 0.67 -33.68
CA ASN A 118 -26.11 2.01 -34.03
C ASN A 118 -25.41 2.02 -35.40
N LYS A 119 -24.60 0.99 -35.70
CA LYS A 119 -23.96 0.84 -37.02
C LYS A 119 -25.00 0.74 -38.14
N LYS A 120 -26.08 -0.03 -37.92
CA LYS A 120 -27.18 -0.19 -38.88
C LYS A 120 -27.93 1.14 -39.10
N GLN A 121 -28.34 1.81 -38.02
CA GLN A 121 -29.01 3.11 -38.08
C GLN A 121 -28.18 4.17 -38.81
N GLN A 122 -26.87 4.21 -38.55
CA GLN A 122 -25.99 5.16 -39.24
C GLN A 122 -25.85 4.86 -40.73
N SER A 123 -25.85 3.58 -41.12
CA SER A 123 -25.84 3.16 -42.52
C SER A 123 -27.13 3.57 -43.24
N GLU A 124 -28.28 3.30 -42.63
CA GLU A 124 -29.60 3.70 -43.16
C GLU A 124 -29.70 5.22 -43.29
N LYS A 125 -29.29 5.97 -42.26
CA LYS A 125 -29.23 7.44 -42.30
C LYS A 125 -28.35 7.96 -43.43
N LYS A 126 -27.22 7.31 -43.71
CA LYS A 126 -26.34 7.67 -44.83
C LYS A 126 -26.94 7.32 -46.19
N ALA A 127 -27.66 6.21 -46.31
CA ALA A 127 -28.34 5.81 -47.54
C ALA A 127 -29.46 6.80 -47.92
N ASN A 128 -30.28 7.20 -46.95
CA ASN A 128 -31.39 8.13 -47.15
C ASN A 128 -30.94 9.58 -47.46
N ARG A 129 -29.67 9.91 -47.23
CA ARG A 129 -29.08 11.22 -47.60
C ARG A 129 -28.66 11.28 -49.07
N LYS A 130 -28.63 10.16 -49.78
CA LYS A 130 -28.26 10.17 -51.20
C LYS A 130 -29.37 10.88 -51.99
N PRO A 131 -29.02 11.79 -52.92
CA PRO A 131 -30.02 12.42 -53.76
C PRO A 131 -30.78 11.34 -54.56
N PRO A 132 -32.11 11.49 -54.73
CA PRO A 132 -32.88 10.56 -55.54
C PRO A 132 -32.32 10.56 -56.97
N LYS A 133 -32.18 9.37 -57.57
CA LYS A 133 -31.94 9.28 -59.02
C LYS A 133 -33.22 9.72 -59.71
N LEU A 134 -33.19 10.89 -60.33
CA LEU A 134 -34.20 11.31 -61.29
C LEU A 134 -34.10 10.43 -62.55
N PRO A 135 -35.23 10.07 -63.19
CA PRO A 135 -35.24 9.37 -64.47
C PRO A 135 -34.64 10.22 -65.60
#